data_AF-A0A948KC40-F1
#
_entry.id   AF-A0A948KC40-F1
#
_cell.length_a   1.000
_cell.length_b   1.000
_cell.length_c   1.000
_cell.angle_alpha   90.00
_cell.angle_beta   90.00
_cell.angle_gamma   90.00
#
_symmetry.space_group_name_H-M   'P 1'
#
loop_
_entity.id
_entity.type
_entity.pdbx_description
1 polymer ?
#
loop_
_entity_poly.entity_id
_entity_poly.type
_entity_poly.pdbx_seq_one_letter_code
_entity_poly.pdbx_strand_id
1 'polypeptide(L)' 'MLSIQIDNPELEAELKQAYGSNPQSVVKAFAEFVQARRLADDIQTSVTELEQGQALKSSDVFKSIRARYE' A
#
# COMPACT_ATOMS: atom_id res chain seq x y z
N MET A 1 -4.99 13.46 -10.88
CA MET A 1 -4.14 12.57 -11.71
C MET A 1 -2.71 12.70 -11.22
N LEU A 2 -2.08 11.59 -10.82
CA LEU A 2 -0.66 11.58 -10.45
C LEU A 2 0.14 11.69 -11.75
N SER A 3 0.92 12.76 -11.89
CA SER A 3 1.88 12.92 -12.99
C SER A 3 3.25 12.49 -12.47
N ILE A 4 3.76 11.36 -12.95
CA ILE A 4 5.08 10.86 -12.58
C ILE A 4 6.08 11.41 -13.60
N GLN A 5 6.99 12.27 -13.17
CA GLN A 5 8.18 12.65 -13.95
C GLN A 5 9.31 11.70 -13.56
N ILE A 6 9.97 11.12 -14.58
CA ILE A 6 11.12 10.23 -14.41
C ILE A 6 12.33 11.03 -14.89
N ASP A 7 13.08 11.58 -13.94
CA ASP A 7 14.24 12.43 -14.24
C ASP A 7 15.53 11.62 -14.50
N ASN A 8 15.42 10.28 -14.50
CA ASN A 8 16.51 9.36 -14.81
C ASN A 8 16.29 8.70 -16.18
N PRO A 9 17.13 8.99 -17.20
CA PRO A 9 16.94 8.49 -18.55
C PRO A 9 17.16 6.98 -18.70
N GLU A 10 18.00 6.37 -17.85
CA GLU A 10 18.19 4.90 -17.84
C GLU A 10 16.94 4.20 -17.32
N LEU A 11 16.38 4.72 -16.22
CA LEU A 11 15.13 4.22 -15.65
C LEU A 11 13.95 4.43 -16.61
N GLU A 12 13.92 5.56 -17.34
CA GLU A 12 12.90 5.81 -18.36
C GLU A 12 12.98 4.79 -19.51
N ALA A 13 14.19 4.42 -19.95
CA ALA A 13 14.39 3.41 -20.98
C ALA A 13 13.94 2.01 -20.51
N GLU A 14 14.31 1.62 -19.30
CA GLU A 14 13.88 0.34 -18.69
C GLU A 14 12.36 0.26 -18.54
N LEU A 15 11.73 1.34 -18.06
CA LEU A 15 10.27 1.40 -17.90
C LEU A 15 9.54 1.37 -19.24
N LYS A 16 10.06 2.03 -20.28
CA LYS A 16 9.54 1.94 -21.65
C LYS A 16 9.68 0.53 -22.22
N GLN A 17 10.76 -0.19 -21.90
CA GLN A 17 10.94 -1.57 -22.32
C GLN A 17 9.96 -2.52 -21.60
N ALA A 18 9.74 -2.33 -20.30
CA ALA A 18 8.89 -3.22 -19.50
C ALA A 18 7.38 -2.97 -19.68
N TYR A 19 6.97 -1.71 -19.82
CA TYR A 19 5.56 -1.30 -19.85
C TYR A 19 5.12 -0.68 -21.19
N GLY A 20 6.02 -0.60 -22.16
CA GLY A 20 5.80 0.03 -23.46
C GLY A 20 5.77 1.56 -23.37
N SER A 21 5.44 2.21 -24.48
CA SER A 21 5.32 3.68 -24.56
C SER A 21 4.02 4.23 -23.95
N ASN A 22 3.32 3.47 -23.09
CA ASN A 22 2.05 3.89 -22.49
C ASN A 22 2.26 4.40 -21.05
N PRO A 23 2.21 5.73 -20.81
CA PRO A 23 2.42 6.30 -19.49
C PRO A 23 1.38 5.82 -18.45
N GLN A 24 0.17 5.45 -18.89
CA GLN A 24 -0.88 4.98 -17.97
C GLN A 24 -0.53 3.62 -17.35
N SER A 25 0.18 2.75 -18.06
CA SER A 25 0.62 1.45 -17.55
C SER A 25 1.62 1.61 -16.40
N VAL A 26 2.56 2.54 -16.53
CA VAL A 26 3.55 2.86 -15.48
C VAL A 26 2.87 3.45 -14.24
N VAL A 27 1.93 4.38 -14.43
CA VAL A 27 1.15 4.95 -13.32
C VAL A 27 0.34 3.89 -12.60
N LYS A 28 -0.27 2.94 -13.32
CA LYS A 28 -1.01 1.83 -12.74
C LYS A 28 -0.10 0.91 -11.93
N ALA A 29 1.02 0.48 -12.50
CA ALA A 29 1.99 -0.38 -11.82
C ALA A 29 2.58 0.30 -10.57
N PHE A 30 2.83 1.61 -10.63
CA PHE A 30 3.28 2.39 -9.47
C PHE A 30 2.20 2.45 -8.38
N ALA A 31 0.94 2.68 -8.75
CA ALA A 31 -0.17 2.67 -7.79
C ALA A 31 -0.33 1.30 -7.12
N GLU A 32 -0.22 0.22 -7.88
CA GLU A 32 -0.24 -1.16 -7.37
C GLU A 32 0.94 -1.43 -6.42
N PHE A 33 2.14 -0.98 -6.78
CA PHE A 33 3.32 -1.07 -5.91
C PHE A 33 3.13 -0.31 -4.58
N VAL A 34 2.64 0.93 -4.63
CA VAL A 34 2.38 1.72 -3.42
C VAL A 34 1.33 1.04 -2.53
N GLN A 35 0.28 0.47 -3.12
CA GLN A 35 -0.72 -0.29 -2.38
C GLN A 35 -0.12 -1.55 -1.73
N ALA A 36 0.65 -2.32 -2.48
CA ALA A 36 1.32 -3.51 -1.97
C ALA A 36 2.30 -3.17 -0.83
N ARG A 37 3.04 -2.06 -0.95
CA ARG A 37 3.96 -1.60 0.09
C ARG A 37 3.22 -1.20 1.36
N ARG A 38 2.13 -0.43 1.24
CA ARG A 38 1.29 -0.07 2.39
C ARG A 38 0.75 -1.30 3.12
N LEU A 39 0.25 -2.28 2.36
CA LEU A 39 -0.22 -3.54 2.94
C LEU A 39 0.90 -4.27 3.70
N ALA A 40 2.11 -4.31 3.15
CA ALA A 40 3.25 -4.91 3.83
C ALA A 40 3.61 -4.17 5.13
N ASP A 41 3.61 -2.84 5.12
CA ASP A 41 3.88 -2.02 6.30
C ASP A 41 2.78 -2.18 7.37
N ASP A 42 1.51 -2.27 6.96
CA ASP A 42 0.37 -2.51 7.86
C ASP A 42 0.45 -3.90 8.53
N ILE A 43 0.82 -4.94 7.75
CA ILE A 43 1.04 -6.29 8.26
C ILE A 43 2.20 -6.29 9.27
N GLN A 44 3.32 -5.66 8.93
CA GLN A 44 4.48 -5.59 9.81
C GLN A 44 4.14 -4.89 11.13
N THR A 45 3.38 -3.80 11.06
CA THR A 45 2.90 -3.08 12.24
C THR A 45 2.02 -3.97 13.10
N SER A 46 1.04 -4.64 12.49
CA SER A 46 0.11 -5.55 13.19
C SER A 46 0.83 -6.71 13.89
N VAL A 47 1.85 -7.28 13.25
CA VAL A 47 2.69 -8.34 13.85
C VAL A 47 3.46 -7.80 15.06
N THR A 48 4.04 -6.60 14.93
CA THR A 48 4.79 -5.96 16.01
C THR A 48 3.89 -5.66 17.23
N GLU A 49 2.70 -5.11 16.99
CA GLU A 49 1.71 -4.85 18.05
C GLU A 49 1.27 -6.15 18.72
N LEU A 50 1.10 -7.23 17.96
CA LEU A 50 0.79 -8.56 18.50
C LEU A 50 1.91 -9.09 19.39
N GLU A 51 3.17 -9.02 18.94
CA GLU A 51 4.34 -9.45 19.72
C GLU A 51 4.51 -8.63 21.01
N GLN A 52 4.14 -7.35 20.98
CA GLN A 52 4.15 -6.45 22.14
C GLN A 52 2.94 -6.66 23.08
N GLY A 53 2.03 -7.58 22.75
CA GLY A 53 0.82 -7.82 23.54
C GLY A 53 -0.23 -6.71 23.45
N GLN A 54 -0.14 -5.85 22.43
CA GLN A 54 -1.08 -4.76 22.15
C GLN A 54 -2.28 -5.22 21.30
N ALA A 55 -2.36 -6.51 20.99
CA ALA A 55 -3.50 -7.07 20.27
C ALA A 55 -4.82 -6.89 21.01
N LEU A 56 -5.84 -6.44 20.29
CA LEU A 56 -7.18 -6.28 20.82
C LEU A 56 -7.92 -7.61 20.83
N LYS A 57 -8.67 -7.90 21.91
CA LYS A 57 -9.57 -9.05 21.93
C LYS A 57 -10.74 -8.82 21.00
N SER A 58 -11.13 -9.84 20.25
CA SER A 58 -12.26 -9.77 19.32
C SER A 58 -13.55 -9.29 19.99
N SER A 59 -13.81 -9.73 21.22
CA SER A 59 -14.97 -9.28 22.02
C SER A 59 -15.01 -7.76 22.22
N ASP A 60 -13.85 -7.15 22.41
CA ASP A 60 -13.74 -5.71 22.72
C ASP A 60 -13.88 -4.90 21.43
N VAL A 61 -13.38 -5.43 20.32
CA VAL A 61 -13.59 -4.87 18.96
C VAL A 61 -15.08 -4.89 18.58
N PHE A 62 -15.78 -6.01 18.76
CA PHE A 62 -17.20 -6.07 18.41
C PHE A 62 -18.07 -5.14 19.28
N LYS A 63 -17.73 -5.00 20.57
CA LYS A 63 -18.40 -4.04 21.46
C LYS A 63 -18.17 -2.60 21.01
N SER A 64 -16.94 -2.23 20.65
CA SER A 64 -16.61 -0.86 20.24
C SER A 64 -17.26 -0.49 18.90
N ILE A 65 -17.31 -1.43 17.94
CA ILE A 65 -18.02 -1.24 16.69
C ILE A 65 -19.51 -1.03 16.96
N ARG A 66 -20.14 -1.90 17.74
CA ARG A 66 -21.57 -1.80 18.06
C ARG A 66 -21.92 -0.46 18.71
N ALA A 67 -21.15 -0.03 19.71
CA ALA A 67 -21.35 1.24 20.41
C ALA A 67 -21.21 2.48 19.51
N ARG A 68 -20.58 2.36 18.33
CA ARG A 68 -20.43 3.45 17.37
C ARG A 68 -21.67 3.65 16.48
N TYR A 69 -22.53 2.64 16.40
CA TYR A 69 -23.72 2.62 15.54
C TYR A 69 -25.06 2.57 16.30
N GLU A 70 -25.01 2.50 17.63
CA GLU A 70 -26.14 2.73 18.54
C GLU A 70 -26.14 4.20 18.99
#